data_AF-A0A7J2PVF8-F1
#
_entry.id   AF-A0A7J2PVF8-F1
#
_cell.length_a   1.000
_cell.length_b   1.000
_cell.length_c   1.000
_cell.angle_alpha   90.00
_cell.angle_beta   90.00
_cell.angle_gamma   90.00
#
_symmetry.space_group_name_H-M   'P 1'
#
loop_
_entity.id
_entity.type
_entity.pdbx_description
1 polymer ?
#
loop_
_entity_poly.entity_id
_entity_poly.type
_entity_poly.pdbx_seq_one_letter_code
_entity_poly.pdbx_strand_id
1 'polypeptide(L)' 'MFSICTAYIENGKLEETLKGFKESGKKFTKDIGVLFRKFFQCKIQPHIIWAITEWKNEKAH' A
#
# COMPACT_ATOMS: atom_id res chain seq x y z
N MET A 1 6.06 10.18 -9.93
CA MET A 1 7.00 9.06 -9.65
C MET A 1 6.22 7.93 -9.02
N PHE A 2 6.47 6.68 -9.38
CA PHE A 2 5.78 5.52 -8.79
C PHE A 2 6.68 4.76 -7.83
N SER A 3 6.11 4.27 -6.73
CA SER A 3 6.74 3.24 -5.90
C SER A 3 5.79 2.08 -5.64
N ILE A 4 6.38 0.90 -5.44
CA ILE A 4 5.68 -0.36 -5.21
C ILE A 4 6.20 -0.95 -3.91
N CYS A 5 5.31 -1.09 -2.93
CA CYS A 5 5.61 -1.85 -1.71
C CYS A 5 4.92 -3.20 -1.79
N THR A 6 5.67 -4.27 -1.52
CA THR A 6 5.13 -5.63 -1.43
C THR A 6 4.98 -6.01 0.03
N ALA A 7 3.84 -6.57 0.39
CA ALA A 7 3.59 -7.13 1.71
C ALA A 7 3.19 -8.59 1.61
N TYR A 8 3.73 -9.39 2.52
CA TYR A 8 3.39 -10.78 2.72
C TYR A 8 2.48 -10.89 3.93
N ILE A 9 1.33 -11.53 3.75
CA ILE A 9 0.33 -11.76 4.78
C ILE A 9 0.58 -13.14 5.35
N GLU A 10 0.94 -13.19 6.63
CA GLU A 10 1.08 -14.45 7.35
C GLU A 10 -0.28 -15.14 7.53
N ASN A 11 -0.24 -16.47 7.69
CA ASN A 11 -1.46 -17.24 7.87
C ASN A 11 -2.22 -16.77 9.13
N GLY A 12 -3.53 -16.59 9.01
CA GLY A 12 -4.37 -16.06 10.10
C GLY A 12 -4.24 -14.55 10.37
N LYS A 13 -3.38 -13.82 9.65
CA LYS A 13 -3.14 -12.38 9.87
C LYS A 13 -3.85 -11.45 8.87
N LEU A 14 -4.65 -12.00 7.95
CA LEU A 14 -5.28 -11.23 6.87
C LEU A 14 -6.05 -10.00 7.36
N GLU A 15 -6.97 -10.17 8.30
CA GLU A 15 -7.80 -9.07 8.79
C GLU A 15 -6.98 -7.99 9.51
N GLU A 16 -6.02 -8.41 10.35
CA GLU A 16 -5.11 -7.52 11.07
C GLU A 16 -4.27 -6.69 10.07
N THR A 17 -3.69 -7.33 9.07
CA THR A 17 -2.90 -6.67 8.03
C THR A 17 -3.74 -5.71 7.19
N LEU A 18 -4.95 -6.11 6.77
CA LEU A 18 -5.84 -5.24 6.00
C LEU A 18 -6.30 -4.02 6.82
N LYS A 19 -6.58 -4.20 8.12
CA LYS A 19 -6.89 -3.09 9.03
C LYS A 19 -5.70 -2.13 9.14
N GLY A 20 -4.48 -2.66 9.29
CA GLY A 20 -3.25 -1.86 9.31
C GLY A 20 -3.03 -1.08 8.00
N PHE A 21 -3.32 -1.67 6.84
CA PHE A 21 -3.27 -0.95 5.55
C PHE A 21 -4.30 0.16 5.46
N LYS A 22 -5.53 -0.09 5.91
CA LYS A 22 -6.58 0.94 5.93
C LYS A 22 -6.21 2.11 6.84
N GLU A 23 -5.65 1.84 8.01
CA GLU A 23 -5.23 2.87 8.95
C GLU A 23 -4.02 3.65 8.46
N SER A 24 -2.98 2.97 7.97
CA SER A 24 -1.81 3.63 7.39
C SER A 24 -2.17 4.45 6.15
N GLY A 25 -3.11 3.98 5.31
CA GLY A 25 -3.61 4.68 4.14
C GLY A 25 -4.12 6.10 4.45
N LYS A 26 -4.64 6.36 5.66
CA LYS A 26 -5.07 7.71 6.08
C LYS A 26 -3.92 8.71 6.17
N LYS A 27 -2.68 8.24 6.33
CA LYS A 27 -1.47 9.08 6.39
C LYS A 27 -0.95 9.47 4.99
N PHE A 28 -1.34 8.72 3.95
CA PHE A 28 -0.91 8.95 2.57
C PHE A 28 -1.81 9.98 1.88
N THR A 29 -1.64 11.26 2.24
CA THR A 29 -2.47 12.36 1.76
C THR A 29 -1.78 13.19 0.66
N LYS A 30 -2.57 14.04 -0.01
CA LYS A 30 -2.03 15.03 -0.96
C LYS A 30 -1.04 16.00 -0.32
N ASP A 31 -1.20 16.29 0.97
CA ASP A 31 -0.35 17.23 1.70
C ASP A 31 1.10 16.74 1.82
N ILE A 32 1.28 15.42 1.92
CA ILE A 32 2.62 14.80 1.92
C ILE A 32 3.10 14.44 0.50
N GLY A 33 2.37 14.86 -0.54
CA GLY A 33 2.75 14.67 -1.94
C GLY A 33 2.27 13.37 -2.59
N VAL A 34 1.34 12.63 -1.97
CA VAL A 34 0.70 11.47 -2.59
C VAL A 34 -0.38 11.94 -3.57
N LEU A 35 -0.22 11.58 -4.84
CA LEU A 35 -1.22 11.84 -5.88
C LEU A 35 -2.26 10.72 -5.92
N PHE A 36 -1.81 9.49 -5.69
CA PHE A 36 -2.64 8.30 -5.83
C PHE A 36 -2.04 7.14 -5.04
N ARG A 37 -2.90 6.27 -4.49
CA ARG A 37 -2.48 4.99 -3.91
C ARG A 37 -3.54 3.92 -4.14
N LYS A 38 -3.12 2.73 -4.58
CA LYS A 38 -3.99 1.55 -4.72
C LYS A 38 -3.34 0.29 -4.18
N PHE A 39 -4.19 -0.63 -3.75
CA PHE A 39 -3.78 -1.95 -3.28
C PHE A 39 -4.26 -3.02 -4.27
N PHE A 40 -3.43 -4.02 -4.51
CA PHE A 40 -3.71 -5.13 -5.40
C PHE A 40 -3.34 -6.43 -4.71
N GLN A 41 -4.22 -7.43 -4.76
CA GLN A 41 -3.93 -8.77 -4.28
C GLN A 41 -3.53 -9.66 -5.45
N CYS A 42 -2.44 -10.42 -5.30
CA CYS A 42 -2.04 -11.40 -6.29
C CYS A 42 -3.06 -12.56 -6.34
N LYS A 43 -3.54 -12.90 -7.53
CA LYS A 43 -4.50 -14.00 -7.72
C LYS A 43 -3.88 -15.39 -7.52
N ILE A 44 -2.61 -15.54 -7.88
CA ILE A 44 -1.88 -16.82 -7.79
C ILE A 44 -1.35 -17.03 -6.37
N GLN A 45 -0.96 -15.95 -5.70
CA GLN A 45 -0.42 -15.97 -4.33
C GLN A 45 -1.24 -14.99 -3.46
N PRO A 46 -2.41 -15.40 -2.92
CA PRO A 46 -3.32 -14.50 -2.21
C PRO A 46 -2.73 -13.84 -0.95
N HIS A 47 -1.64 -14.39 -0.41
CA HIS A 47 -0.89 -13.82 0.69
C HIS A 47 -0.02 -12.62 0.28
N ILE A 48 0.08 -12.30 -1.02
CA ILE A 48 0.85 -11.15 -1.52
C ILE A 48 -0.11 -10.01 -1.83
N ILE A 49 0.17 -8.85 -1.24
CA ILE A 49 -0.46 -7.57 -1.57
C ILE A 49 0.60 -6.57 -2.04
N TRP A 50 0.31 -5.88 -3.14
CA TRP A 50 1.07 -4.73 -3.60
C TRP A 50 0.35 -3.44 -3.27
N ALA A 51 1.10 -2.46 -2.75
CA ALA A 51 0.66 -1.07 -2.65
C ALA A 51 1.41 -0.24 -3.67
N ILE A 52 0.70 0.26 -4.67
CA ILE A 52 1.24 1.16 -5.70
C ILE A 52 0.91 2.59 -5.30
N THR A 53 1.93 3.43 -5.17
CA THR A 53 1.77 4.85 -4.81
C THR A 53 2.38 5.73 -5.87
N GLU A 54 1.65 6.76 -6.28
CA GLU A 54 2.15 7.82 -7.13
C GLU A 54 2.45 9.05 -6.27
N TRP A 55 3.66 9.57 -6.43
CA TRP A 55 4.21 10.70 -5.71
C TRP A 55 4.42 11.88 -6.66
N LYS A 56 4.22 13.08 -6.13
CA LYS A 56 4.44 14.35 -6.84
C LYS A 56 5.89 14.50 -7.32
N ASN A 57 6.85 14.04 -6.53
CA ASN A 57 8.29 14.06 -6.83
C ASN A 57 9.02 13.07 -5.90
N GLU A 58 10.32 12.90 -6.12
CA GLU A 58 11.16 11.99 -5.35
C GLU A 58 11.38 12.42 -3.89
N LYS A 59 11.38 13.73 -3.60
CA LYS A 59 11.52 14.23 -2.23
C LYS A 59 10.31 13.90 -1.35
N ALA A 60 9.13 13.76 -1.94
CA ALA A 60 7.89 13.43 -1.25
C ALA A 60 7.74 11.92 -0.97
N HIS A 61 8.43 11.08 -1.75
CA HIS A 61 8.46 9.64 -1.58
C HIS A 61 9.29 9.25 -0.35
#